data_AF-A0A094ZGJ7-F1
#
_entry.id   AF-A0A094ZGJ7-F1
#
_cell.length_a   1.000
_cell.length_b   1.000
_cell.length_c   1.000
_cell.angle_alpha   90.00
_cell.angle_beta   90.00
_cell.angle_gamma   90.00
#
_symmetry.space_group_name_H-M   'P 1'
#
loop_
_entity.id
_entity.type
_entity.pdbx_description
1 polymer ?
#
loop_
_entity_poly.entity_id
_entity_poly.type
_entity_poly.pdbx_seq_one_letter_code
_entity_poly.pdbx_strand_id
1 'polypeptide(L)'
;GYLYELINKNYTNQSGIVYCFSQKDTEDVSSELKNFGLKVAPYHANLDFNYRSRVHSDWSQGRIQVIVATVAFGMGIDKADVRFVIHFSSSKSLENYYQESGRAGRDSNSADCILMWRFSDLFRLASMVSSERTGIAKLYEMVGYSIDPDMCRRFLISKNLGDASWSTDDCKNACDNCQRKSTNKSDVSTLIQIKTDKLLNATKQLLFDQSLTKQERITGPKLIDLMTCNKQIQSISQKLYRNQEKPERQFYEHFISWCLIKQYLKLDFHFTPYSTVCYVVNNDNSVDSEHIELMPYLLSIKEELDKDKVTEECSHVDAKRKRIHSTEMVDLT
;
A
#
# COMPACT_ATOMS: atom_id res chain seq x y z
N GLY A 1 -17.65 0.51 -3.65
CA GLY A 1 -16.33 -0.13 -3.49
C GLY A 1 -15.96 -0.24 -2.02
N TYR A 2 -14.86 -0.93 -1.70
CA TYR A 2 -14.38 -1.14 -0.32
C TYR A 2 -14.26 0.15 0.50
N LEU A 3 -13.70 1.21 -0.08
CA LEU A 3 -13.53 2.51 0.59
C LEU A 3 -14.87 3.10 1.06
N TYR A 4 -15.92 2.98 0.24
CA TYR A 4 -17.27 3.38 0.64
C TYR A 4 -17.77 2.55 1.82
N GLU A 5 -17.62 1.22 1.77
CA GLU A 5 -18.07 0.36 2.86
C GLU A 5 -17.35 0.65 4.17
N LEU A 6 -16.04 0.87 4.13
CA LEU A 6 -15.22 1.26 5.27
C LEU A 6 -15.75 2.56 5.90
N ILE A 7 -15.94 3.60 5.09
CA ILE A 7 -16.44 4.90 5.56
C ILE A 7 -17.88 4.78 6.10
N ASN A 8 -18.73 4.06 5.39
CA ASN A 8 -20.15 3.92 5.76
C ASN A 8 -20.33 3.08 7.03
N LYS A 9 -19.59 1.97 7.19
CA LYS A 9 -19.73 1.09 8.36
C LYS A 9 -19.08 1.69 9.61
N ASN A 10 -17.88 2.24 9.49
CA ASN A 10 -17.07 2.60 10.66
C ASN A 10 -17.12 4.09 11.01
N TYR A 11 -17.41 4.96 10.04
CA TYR A 11 -17.25 6.41 10.17
C TYR A 11 -18.51 7.20 9.78
N THR A 12 -19.69 6.62 9.98
CA THR A 12 -20.98 7.30 9.72
C THR A 12 -21.04 8.64 10.45
N ASN A 13 -21.32 9.72 9.71
CA ASN A 13 -21.40 11.11 10.21
C ASN A 13 -20.12 11.65 10.87
N GLN A 14 -18.99 10.99 10.69
CA GLN A 14 -17.70 11.44 11.20
C GLN A 14 -16.89 12.11 10.09
N SER A 15 -16.12 13.15 10.45
CA SER A 15 -15.31 13.89 9.49
C SER A 15 -14.01 13.15 9.18
N GLY A 16 -13.60 13.13 7.92
CA GLY A 16 -12.35 12.49 7.53
C GLY A 16 -11.70 13.07 6.27
N ILE A 17 -10.50 12.57 5.99
CA ILE A 17 -9.69 12.93 4.83
C ILE A 17 -9.28 11.65 4.10
N VAL A 18 -9.37 11.65 2.78
CA VAL A 18 -8.83 10.60 1.91
C VAL A 18 -7.71 11.21 1.07
N TYR A 19 -6.46 10.78 1.30
CA TYR A 19 -5.31 11.21 0.50
C TYR A 19 -5.11 10.33 -0.73
N CYS A 20 -4.96 10.95 -1.89
CA CYS A 20 -4.73 10.30 -3.18
C CYS A 20 -3.43 10.79 -3.82
N PHE A 21 -2.86 9.94 -4.69
CA PHE A 21 -1.60 10.24 -5.40
C PHE A 21 -1.74 11.37 -6.43
N SER A 22 -2.80 11.35 -7.24
CA SER A 22 -2.98 12.31 -8.34
C SER A 22 -4.25 13.14 -8.21
N GLN A 23 -4.29 14.27 -8.92
CA GLN A 23 -5.50 15.11 -9.01
C GLN A 23 -6.66 14.33 -9.64
N LYS A 24 -6.38 13.54 -10.68
CA LYS A 24 -7.37 12.67 -11.30
C LYS A 24 -7.91 11.64 -10.31
N ASP A 25 -7.04 11.03 -9.49
CA ASP A 25 -7.47 10.08 -8.46
C ASP A 25 -8.43 10.77 -7.47
N THR A 26 -8.20 12.05 -7.12
CA THR A 26 -9.12 12.77 -6.23
C THR A 26 -10.50 13.00 -6.84
N GLU A 27 -10.57 13.32 -8.14
CA GLU A 27 -11.81 13.53 -8.86
C GLU A 27 -12.59 12.21 -9.04
N ASP A 28 -11.90 11.15 -9.46
CA ASP A 28 -12.47 9.83 -9.70
C ASP A 28 -13.03 9.23 -8.39
N VAL A 29 -12.22 9.23 -7.31
CA VAL A 29 -12.63 8.70 -5.99
C VAL A 29 -13.75 9.54 -5.39
N SER A 30 -13.67 10.87 -5.47
CA SER A 30 -14.75 11.74 -4.96
C SER A 30 -16.06 11.51 -5.71
N SER A 31 -16.00 11.35 -7.03
CA SER A 31 -17.19 11.08 -7.86
C SER A 31 -17.81 9.72 -7.51
N GLU A 32 -17.00 8.67 -7.33
CA GLU A 32 -17.49 7.35 -6.92
C GLU A 32 -18.18 7.40 -5.55
N LEU A 33 -17.52 7.96 -4.52
CA LEU A 33 -18.08 8.04 -3.18
C LEU A 33 -19.37 8.89 -3.13
N LYS A 34 -19.43 9.95 -3.93
CA LYS A 34 -20.64 10.79 -4.07
C LYS A 34 -21.80 10.03 -4.71
N ASN A 35 -21.52 9.17 -5.70
CA ASN A 35 -22.53 8.31 -6.32
C ASN A 35 -23.12 7.28 -5.34
N PHE A 36 -22.34 6.88 -4.32
CA PHE A 36 -22.82 6.06 -3.21
C PHE A 36 -23.51 6.87 -2.08
N GLY A 37 -23.71 8.17 -2.27
CA GLY A 37 -24.48 9.03 -1.36
C GLY A 37 -23.68 9.69 -0.24
N LEU A 38 -22.35 9.55 -0.22
CA LEU A 38 -21.52 10.24 0.78
C LEU A 38 -21.35 11.74 0.44
N LYS A 39 -21.31 12.57 1.48
CA LYS A 39 -21.04 14.01 1.35
C LYS A 39 -19.55 14.24 1.21
N VAL A 40 -19.05 14.20 -0.02
CA VAL A 40 -17.61 14.31 -0.31
C VAL A 40 -17.31 15.40 -1.32
N ALA A 41 -16.08 15.93 -1.28
CA ALA A 41 -15.58 16.84 -2.31
C ALA A 41 -14.09 16.61 -2.62
N PRO A 42 -13.67 16.79 -3.89
CA PRO A 42 -12.27 16.74 -4.27
C PRO A 42 -11.54 18.02 -3.84
N TYR A 43 -10.24 17.91 -3.54
CA TYR A 43 -9.37 19.04 -3.26
C TYR A 43 -7.96 18.82 -3.83
N HIS A 44 -7.59 19.60 -4.85
CA HIS A 44 -6.24 19.60 -5.43
C HIS A 44 -5.88 20.99 -5.96
N ALA A 45 -4.61 21.19 -6.29
CA ALA A 45 -4.04 22.50 -6.62
C ALA A 45 -4.66 23.16 -7.88
N ASN A 46 -5.16 22.38 -8.84
CA ASN A 46 -5.75 22.93 -10.07
C ASN A 46 -7.21 23.38 -9.92
N LEU A 47 -7.83 23.19 -8.76
CA LEU A 47 -9.18 23.69 -8.50
C LEU A 47 -9.16 25.20 -8.25
N ASP A 48 -10.22 25.86 -8.70
CA ASP A 48 -10.44 27.29 -8.47
C ASP A 48 -10.34 27.65 -6.98
N PHE A 49 -9.75 28.80 -6.69
CA PHE A 49 -9.54 29.25 -5.31
C PHE A 49 -10.84 29.41 -4.53
N ASN A 50 -11.90 29.95 -5.16
CA ASN A 50 -13.19 30.13 -4.50
C ASN A 50 -13.85 28.77 -4.22
N TYR A 51 -13.70 27.82 -5.15
CA TYR A 51 -14.14 26.44 -4.95
C TYR A 51 -13.44 25.81 -3.74
N ARG A 52 -12.10 25.88 -3.68
CA ARG A 52 -11.30 25.32 -2.58
C ARG A 52 -11.67 25.94 -1.24
N SER A 53 -11.85 27.27 -1.21
CA SER A 53 -12.25 28.01 -0.01
C SER A 53 -13.63 27.59 0.50
N ARG A 54 -14.61 27.46 -0.41
CA ARG A 54 -15.94 26.97 -0.07
C ARG A 54 -15.91 25.53 0.45
N VAL A 55 -15.21 24.63 -0.23
CA VAL A 55 -15.09 23.22 0.18
C VAL A 55 -14.44 23.09 1.55
N HIS A 56 -13.38 23.86 1.82
CA HIS A 56 -12.75 23.90 3.14
C HIS A 56 -13.72 24.39 4.22
N SER A 57 -14.45 25.46 3.95
CA SER A 57 -15.47 25.99 4.89
C SER A 57 -16.60 24.99 5.15
N ASP A 58 -17.13 24.37 4.10
CA ASP A 58 -18.19 23.38 4.18
C ASP A 58 -17.77 22.13 4.96
N TRP A 59 -16.54 21.66 4.78
CA TRP A 59 -16.00 20.55 5.56
C TRP A 59 -15.72 20.92 7.01
N SER A 60 -15.15 22.10 7.26
CA SER A 60 -14.94 22.61 8.62
C SER A 60 -16.24 22.67 9.42
N GLN A 61 -17.34 23.08 8.76
CA GLN A 61 -18.68 23.21 9.34
C GLN A 61 -19.51 21.91 9.29
N GLY A 62 -18.93 20.78 8.86
CA GLY A 62 -19.59 19.47 8.82
C GLY A 62 -20.65 19.29 7.73
N ARG A 63 -20.76 20.22 6.77
CA ARG A 63 -21.62 20.06 5.57
C ARG A 63 -21.05 19.03 4.60
N ILE A 64 -19.71 18.96 4.51
CA ILE A 64 -18.98 17.90 3.80
C ILE A 64 -18.38 16.98 4.86
N GLN A 65 -18.60 15.67 4.71
CA GLN A 65 -18.07 14.66 5.60
C GLN A 65 -16.61 14.35 5.28
N VAL A 66 -16.29 14.17 3.99
CA VAL A 66 -14.96 13.70 3.56
C VAL A 66 -14.36 14.60 2.50
N ILE A 67 -13.11 15.01 2.73
CA ILE A 67 -12.30 15.65 1.70
C ILE A 67 -11.44 14.58 1.04
N VAL A 68 -11.54 14.46 -0.28
CA VAL A 68 -10.67 13.60 -1.08
C VAL A 68 -9.59 14.47 -1.72
N ALA A 69 -8.34 14.34 -1.32
CA ALA A 69 -7.33 15.34 -1.62
C ALA A 69 -5.96 14.79 -2.02
N THR A 70 -5.19 15.60 -2.73
CA THR A 70 -3.74 15.44 -2.81
C THR A 70 -3.08 16.15 -1.61
N VAL A 71 -1.75 16.08 -1.53
CA VAL A 71 -0.94 16.81 -0.53
C VAL A 71 -1.17 18.33 -0.52
N ALA A 72 -1.83 18.89 -1.54
CA ALA A 72 -2.25 20.29 -1.57
C ALA A 72 -3.23 20.65 -0.42
N PHE A 73 -3.97 19.68 0.12
CA PHE A 73 -4.80 19.85 1.31
C PHE A 73 -3.95 19.60 2.55
N GLY A 74 -3.12 20.57 2.93
CA GLY A 74 -2.18 20.39 4.04
C GLY A 74 -1.84 21.62 4.88
N MET A 75 -1.66 22.79 4.26
CA MET A 75 -1.33 24.00 5.01
C MET A 75 -2.60 24.62 5.60
N GLY A 76 -2.57 24.97 6.89
CA GLY A 76 -3.65 25.72 7.55
C GLY A 76 -4.90 24.93 7.95
N ILE A 77 -4.88 23.60 7.82
CA ILE A 77 -5.98 22.75 8.32
C ILE A 77 -5.82 22.58 9.83
N ASP A 78 -6.84 23.01 10.56
CA ASP A 78 -6.91 22.89 12.02
C ASP A 78 -8.32 22.49 12.51
N LYS A 79 -8.89 21.47 11.87
CA LYS A 79 -10.13 20.84 12.36
C LYS A 79 -9.75 19.83 13.44
N ALA A 80 -10.27 20.02 14.67
CA ALA A 80 -9.91 19.18 15.81
C ALA A 80 -10.49 17.75 15.74
N ASP A 81 -11.68 17.63 15.16
CA ASP A 81 -12.55 16.45 15.20
C ASP A 81 -12.47 15.55 13.95
N VAL A 82 -11.28 15.43 13.34
CA VAL A 82 -11.05 14.49 12.24
C VAL A 82 -10.92 13.07 12.80
N ARG A 83 -11.84 12.17 12.44
CA ARG A 83 -11.93 10.81 12.98
C ARG A 83 -11.20 9.77 12.16
N PHE A 84 -10.98 10.03 10.89
CA PHE A 84 -10.18 9.15 10.05
C PHE A 84 -9.37 9.91 9.02
N VAL A 85 -8.16 9.41 8.77
CA VAL A 85 -7.34 9.77 7.61
C VAL A 85 -7.02 8.47 6.87
N ILE A 86 -7.46 8.39 5.61
CA ILE A 86 -7.24 7.21 4.76
C ILE A 86 -6.30 7.61 3.62
N HIS A 87 -5.16 6.94 3.53
CA HIS A 87 -4.27 7.04 2.39
C HIS A 87 -4.69 6.03 1.34
N PHE A 88 -5.49 6.47 0.36
CA PHE A 88 -5.89 5.67 -0.80
C PHE A 88 -4.69 5.32 -1.70
N SER A 89 -3.61 6.08 -1.58
CA SER A 89 -2.31 5.75 -2.16
C SER A 89 -1.23 6.13 -1.15
N SER A 90 -0.14 5.38 -1.13
CA SER A 90 0.95 5.63 -0.19
C SER A 90 1.58 7.01 -0.39
N SER A 91 2.08 7.58 0.71
CA SER A 91 2.84 8.83 0.68
C SER A 91 4.22 8.62 0.08
N LYS A 92 4.88 9.71 -0.35
CA LYS A 92 6.22 9.63 -0.94
C LYS A 92 7.33 9.30 0.06
N SER A 93 7.09 9.52 1.34
CA SER A 93 8.00 9.24 2.44
C SER A 93 7.23 9.04 3.75
N LEU A 94 7.90 8.48 4.75
CA LEU A 94 7.28 8.24 6.06
C LEU A 94 7.03 9.55 6.83
N GLU A 95 7.84 10.59 6.61
CA GLU A 95 7.60 11.91 7.22
C GLU A 95 6.38 12.61 6.63
N ASN A 96 6.18 12.47 5.31
CA ASN A 96 4.96 12.92 4.64
C ASN A 96 3.73 12.20 5.23
N TYR A 97 3.79 10.88 5.32
CA TYR A 97 2.73 10.07 5.94
C TYR A 97 2.42 10.54 7.36
N TYR A 98 3.45 10.72 8.20
CA TYR A 98 3.30 11.19 9.58
C TYR A 98 2.59 12.56 9.68
N GLN A 99 2.95 13.52 8.83
CA GLN A 99 2.31 14.84 8.82
C GLN A 99 0.87 14.79 8.31
N GLU A 100 0.60 13.93 7.33
CA GLU A 100 -0.72 13.74 6.73
C GLU A 100 -1.68 13.01 7.69
N SER A 101 -1.22 11.90 8.28
CA SER A 101 -1.98 11.11 9.25
C SER A 101 -2.19 11.86 10.57
N GLY A 102 -1.22 12.68 11.00
CA GLY A 102 -1.28 13.52 12.21
C GLY A 102 -2.33 14.65 12.17
N ARG A 103 -3.17 14.69 11.12
CA ARG A 103 -4.38 15.55 11.08
C ARG A 103 -5.56 14.91 11.80
N ALA A 104 -5.53 13.60 12.01
CA ALA A 104 -6.54 12.88 12.77
C ALA A 104 -6.44 13.21 14.27
N GLY A 105 -7.58 13.26 14.97
CA GLY A 105 -7.61 13.19 16.44
C GLY A 105 -6.96 14.36 17.19
N ARG A 106 -6.97 15.59 16.65
CA ARG A 106 -6.38 16.77 17.32
C ARG A 106 -7.11 17.20 18.59
N ASP A 107 -8.35 16.75 18.76
CA ASP A 107 -9.12 16.83 20.01
C ASP A 107 -8.71 15.77 21.05
N SER A 108 -7.65 14.99 20.79
CA SER A 108 -7.18 13.86 21.62
C SER A 108 -8.17 12.69 21.76
N ASN A 109 -9.26 12.70 20.99
CA ASN A 109 -10.15 11.55 20.89
C ASN A 109 -9.60 10.52 19.91
N SER A 110 -10.08 9.27 20.04
CA SER A 110 -9.71 8.19 19.14
C SER A 110 -10.02 8.56 17.68
N ALA A 111 -9.05 8.25 16.82
CA ALA A 111 -9.13 8.46 15.38
C ALA A 111 -8.22 7.44 14.67
N ASP A 112 -8.61 7.07 13.46
CA ASP A 112 -7.95 6.01 12.70
C ASP A 112 -7.11 6.58 11.56
N CYS A 113 -5.95 5.96 11.33
CA CYS A 113 -5.06 6.27 10.22
C CYS A 113 -4.84 4.99 9.41
N ILE A 114 -5.36 4.95 8.19
CA ILE A 114 -5.44 3.73 7.38
C ILE A 114 -4.65 3.94 6.10
N LEU A 115 -3.70 3.05 5.83
CA LEU A 115 -2.93 3.05 4.59
C LEU A 115 -3.37 1.91 3.68
N MET A 116 -3.91 2.25 2.51
CA MET A 116 -4.30 1.28 1.48
C MET A 116 -3.11 1.00 0.56
N TRP A 117 -2.23 0.08 0.98
CA TRP A 117 -1.03 -0.25 0.22
C TRP A 117 -1.34 -1.05 -1.04
N ARG A 118 -0.72 -0.66 -2.16
CA ARG A 118 -0.75 -1.40 -3.43
C ARG A 118 0.63 -1.41 -4.06
N PHE A 119 1.04 -2.57 -4.57
CA PHE A 119 2.34 -2.74 -5.23
C PHE A 119 2.57 -1.77 -6.40
N SER A 120 1.51 -1.43 -7.14
CA SER A 120 1.61 -0.46 -8.25
C SER A 120 1.98 0.96 -7.79
N ASP A 121 1.63 1.35 -6.56
CA ASP A 121 1.90 2.69 -6.06
C ASP A 121 3.40 2.91 -5.83
N LEU A 122 4.16 1.84 -5.53
CA LEU A 122 5.63 1.87 -5.50
C LEU A 122 6.21 2.52 -6.76
N PHE A 123 5.83 2.02 -7.94
CA PHE A 123 6.42 2.46 -9.21
C PHE A 123 5.94 3.84 -9.61
N ARG A 124 4.68 4.18 -9.32
CA ARG A 124 4.13 5.53 -9.56
C ARG A 124 4.87 6.58 -8.73
N LEU A 125 5.09 6.29 -7.44
CA LEU A 125 5.85 7.15 -6.54
C LEU A 125 7.32 7.19 -6.93
N ALA A 126 7.93 6.05 -7.28
CA ALA A 126 9.33 5.99 -7.70
C ALA A 126 9.60 6.87 -8.92
N SER A 127 8.73 6.81 -9.94
CA SER A 127 8.82 7.70 -11.11
C SER A 127 8.65 9.18 -10.76
N MET A 128 7.85 9.51 -9.74
CA MET A 128 7.65 10.89 -9.29
C MET A 128 8.86 11.44 -8.54
N VAL A 129 9.50 10.61 -7.70
CA VAL A 129 10.63 11.03 -6.85
C VAL A 129 11.99 10.73 -7.46
N SER A 130 12.05 10.21 -8.69
CA SER A 130 13.30 9.77 -9.34
C SER A 130 14.34 10.88 -9.52
N SER A 131 13.89 12.13 -9.64
CA SER A 131 14.76 13.31 -9.72
C SER A 131 15.13 13.91 -8.36
N GLU A 132 14.50 13.46 -7.27
CA GLU A 132 14.81 13.93 -5.92
C GLU A 132 16.04 13.19 -5.37
N ARG A 133 17.07 13.91 -4.89
CA ARG A 133 18.34 13.33 -4.41
C ARG A 133 18.17 12.19 -3.41
N THR A 134 17.17 12.30 -2.53
CA THR A 134 16.88 11.30 -1.48
C THR A 134 15.52 10.63 -1.68
N GLY A 135 14.85 10.87 -2.82
CA GLY A 135 13.47 10.46 -3.05
C GLY A 135 13.27 8.96 -2.97
N ILE A 136 14.10 8.19 -3.66
CA ILE A 136 14.00 6.72 -3.67
C ILE A 136 14.32 6.11 -2.31
N ALA A 137 15.31 6.65 -1.60
CA ALA A 137 15.66 6.18 -0.25
C ALA A 137 14.47 6.36 0.71
N LYS A 138 13.88 7.55 0.72
CA LYS A 138 12.69 7.87 1.53
C LYS A 138 11.44 7.07 1.13
N LEU A 139 11.28 6.81 -0.17
CA LEU A 139 10.21 5.94 -0.65
C LEU A 139 10.39 4.52 -0.12
N TYR A 140 11.61 3.97 -0.16
CA TYR A 140 11.87 2.63 0.37
C TYR A 140 11.62 2.53 1.87
N GLU A 141 11.86 3.59 2.65
CA GLU A 141 11.44 3.64 4.06
C GLU A 141 9.92 3.54 4.21
N MET A 142 9.15 4.27 3.40
CA MET A 142 7.69 4.20 3.40
C MET A 142 7.16 2.82 2.96
N VAL A 143 7.82 2.19 1.99
CA VAL A 143 7.47 0.84 1.51
C VAL A 143 7.79 -0.18 2.59
N GLY A 144 8.95 -0.04 3.25
CA GLY A 144 9.33 -0.84 4.40
C GLY A 144 8.28 -0.76 5.51
N TYR A 145 7.83 0.45 5.84
CA TYR A 145 6.71 0.65 6.76
C TYR A 145 5.44 -0.04 6.30
N SER A 146 5.11 0.01 5.00
CA SER A 146 3.87 -0.55 4.45
C SER A 146 3.83 -2.08 4.46
N ILE A 147 4.96 -2.72 4.17
CA ILE A 147 5.03 -4.18 4.06
C ILE A 147 5.44 -4.89 5.35
N ASP A 148 5.90 -4.16 6.39
CA ASP A 148 6.32 -4.77 7.65
C ASP A 148 5.12 -5.40 8.39
N PRO A 149 5.13 -6.74 8.61
CA PRO A 149 4.01 -7.44 9.21
C PRO A 149 4.10 -7.61 10.73
N ASP A 150 5.16 -7.12 11.37
CA ASP A 150 5.55 -7.54 12.72
C ASP A 150 5.81 -6.37 13.68
N MET A 151 6.57 -5.38 13.23
CA MET A 151 7.02 -4.28 14.07
C MET A 151 5.87 -3.31 14.34
N CYS A 152 5.82 -2.80 15.58
CA CYS A 152 4.86 -1.77 15.96
C CYS A 152 4.94 -0.56 15.01
N ARG A 153 3.80 -0.14 14.45
CA ARG A 153 3.74 0.99 13.51
C ARG A 153 4.32 2.28 14.10
N ARG A 154 4.03 2.57 15.38
CA ARG A 154 4.57 3.75 16.08
C ARG A 154 6.08 3.67 16.28
N PHE A 155 6.61 2.48 16.56
CA PHE A 155 8.06 2.27 16.65
C PHE A 155 8.75 2.52 15.31
N LEU A 156 8.20 2.02 14.21
CA LEU A 156 8.76 2.26 12.87
C LEU A 156 8.80 3.76 12.52
N ILE A 157 7.73 4.50 12.84
CA ILE A 157 7.66 5.96 12.66
C ILE A 157 8.70 6.67 13.54
N SER A 158 8.72 6.39 14.85
CA SER A 158 9.64 7.02 15.81
C SER A 158 11.11 6.80 15.42
N LYS A 159 11.46 5.55 15.09
CA LYS A 159 12.80 5.19 14.59
C LYS A 159 13.20 5.99 13.34
N ASN A 160 12.29 6.15 12.39
CA ASN A 160 12.56 6.92 11.17
C ASN A 160 12.73 8.42 11.44
N LEU A 161 11.97 8.96 12.40
CA LEU A 161 12.11 10.36 12.84
C LEU A 161 13.34 10.61 13.73
N GLY A 162 14.14 9.57 14.02
CA GLY A 162 15.34 9.68 14.84
C GLY A 162 15.06 9.77 16.34
N ASP A 163 13.85 9.42 16.77
CA ASP A 163 13.48 9.34 18.17
C ASP A 163 13.74 7.91 18.68
N ALA A 164 14.69 7.79 19.62
CA ALA A 164 15.09 6.51 20.21
C ALA A 164 14.34 6.21 21.52
N SER A 165 13.45 7.10 21.96
CA SER A 165 12.78 6.98 23.26
C SER A 165 11.56 6.06 23.23
N TRP A 166 10.99 5.80 22.05
CA TRP A 166 9.76 5.02 21.91
C TRP A 166 9.99 3.52 22.07
N SER A 167 9.27 2.90 23.00
CA SER A 167 9.21 1.45 23.16
C SER A 167 7.91 0.86 22.62
N THR A 168 7.87 -0.44 22.35
CA THR A 168 6.64 -1.11 21.92
C THR A 168 5.53 -1.04 22.96
N ASP A 169 5.88 -0.94 24.24
CA ASP A 169 4.95 -0.92 25.37
C ASP A 169 4.12 0.37 25.41
N ASP A 170 4.66 1.47 24.86
CA ASP A 170 4.00 2.77 24.75
C ASP A 170 2.80 2.73 23.78
N CYS A 171 2.77 1.75 22.87
CA CYS A 171 1.73 1.64 21.84
C CYS A 171 0.36 1.25 22.41
N LYS A 172 0.32 0.48 23.50
CA LYS A 172 -0.92 -0.01 24.15
C LYS A 172 -1.91 -0.66 23.16
N ASN A 173 -1.39 -1.47 22.23
CA ASN A 173 -2.19 -2.15 21.19
C ASN A 173 -3.03 -1.23 20.30
N ALA A 174 -2.59 0.01 20.06
CA ALA A 174 -3.30 0.95 19.21
C ALA A 174 -2.84 0.92 17.73
N CYS A 175 -2.26 -0.18 17.25
CA CYS A 175 -1.96 -0.40 15.83
C CYS A 175 -2.12 -1.89 15.47
N ASP A 176 -2.45 -2.16 14.21
CA ASP A 176 -2.65 -3.48 13.61
C ASP A 176 -1.63 -4.55 14.06
N ASN A 177 -0.33 -4.27 13.95
CA ASN A 177 0.73 -5.23 14.26
C ASN A 177 0.78 -5.58 15.75
N CYS A 178 0.55 -4.60 16.65
CA CYS A 178 0.48 -4.86 18.09
C CYS A 178 -0.81 -5.59 18.47
N GLN A 179 -1.94 -5.22 17.86
CA GLN A 179 -3.21 -5.89 18.08
C GLN A 179 -3.10 -7.37 17.72
N ARG A 180 -2.56 -7.68 16.53
CA ARG A 180 -2.34 -9.05 16.05
C ARG A 180 -1.53 -9.90 17.03
N LYS A 181 -0.47 -9.34 17.64
CA LYS A 181 0.37 -10.03 18.65
C LYS A 181 -0.37 -10.28 19.97
N SER A 182 -1.24 -9.35 20.37
CA SER A 182 -1.97 -9.45 21.64
C SER A 182 -3.16 -10.41 21.57
N THR A 183 -3.77 -10.55 20.40
CA THR A 183 -4.86 -11.49 20.19
C THR A 183 -4.30 -12.90 20.02
N ASN A 184 -4.39 -13.74 21.06
CA ASN A 184 -4.19 -15.20 21.00
C ASN A 184 -5.22 -15.94 20.11
N LYS A 185 -5.94 -15.21 19.24
CA LYS A 185 -6.84 -15.85 18.29
C LYS A 185 -5.97 -16.54 17.25
N SER A 186 -6.02 -17.86 17.27
CA SER A 186 -5.43 -18.82 16.33
C SER A 186 -5.84 -18.62 14.86
N ASP A 187 -6.66 -17.60 14.57
CA ASP A 187 -7.46 -17.61 13.38
C ASP A 187 -6.94 -16.54 12.41
N VAL A 188 -6.69 -17.01 11.19
CA VAL A 188 -6.48 -16.29 9.94
C VAL A 188 -5.05 -15.91 9.55
N SER A 189 -4.07 -15.61 10.42
CA SER A 189 -2.71 -15.29 9.91
C SER A 189 -1.52 -15.64 10.82
N THR A 190 -0.44 -16.13 10.21
CA THR A 190 0.80 -16.55 10.89
C THR A 190 2.01 -15.81 10.34
N LEU A 191 2.80 -15.18 11.21
CA LEU A 191 4.10 -14.61 10.84
C LEU A 191 5.11 -15.73 10.58
N ILE A 192 5.72 -15.71 9.40
CA ILE A 192 6.78 -16.64 9.00
C ILE A 192 8.03 -15.89 8.54
N GLN A 193 9.17 -16.52 8.72
CA GLN A 193 10.47 -16.04 8.24
C GLN A 193 10.89 -16.91 7.06
N ILE A 194 11.00 -16.31 5.87
CA ILE A 194 11.23 -17.02 4.61
C ILE A 194 12.67 -16.83 4.16
N LYS A 195 13.37 -17.94 3.91
CA LYS A 195 14.68 -17.91 3.26
C LYS A 195 14.51 -17.81 1.74
N THR A 196 14.91 -16.67 1.16
CA THR A 196 14.53 -16.31 -0.21
C THR A 196 15.62 -16.53 -1.26
N ASP A 197 16.81 -17.02 -0.89
CA ASP A 197 17.99 -17.15 -1.79
C ASP A 197 17.65 -17.83 -3.13
N LYS A 198 16.97 -18.99 -3.06
CA LYS A 198 16.61 -19.75 -4.27
C LYS A 198 15.64 -18.98 -5.16
N LEU A 199 14.68 -18.27 -4.55
CA LEU A 199 13.70 -17.46 -5.27
C LEU A 199 14.35 -16.22 -5.88
N LEU A 200 15.25 -15.55 -5.15
CA LEU A 200 16.02 -14.42 -5.64
C LEU A 200 16.90 -14.82 -6.83
N ASN A 201 17.63 -15.93 -6.73
CA ASN A 201 18.47 -16.40 -7.83
C ASN A 201 17.64 -16.74 -9.07
N ALA A 202 16.50 -17.40 -8.92
CA ALA A 202 15.59 -17.68 -10.02
C ALA A 202 15.01 -16.38 -10.64
N THR A 203 14.74 -15.36 -9.82
CA THR A 203 14.26 -14.05 -10.27
C THR A 203 15.35 -13.28 -11.02
N LYS A 204 16.59 -13.29 -10.52
CA LYS A 204 17.76 -12.67 -11.18
C LYS A 204 18.03 -13.32 -12.54
N GLN A 205 17.91 -14.66 -12.62
CA GLN A 205 18.03 -15.40 -13.87
C GLN A 205 16.90 -15.03 -14.84
N LEU A 206 15.65 -14.96 -14.36
CA LEU A 206 14.52 -14.56 -15.19
C LEU A 206 14.72 -13.16 -15.82
N LEU A 207 15.17 -12.20 -15.02
CA LEU A 207 15.47 -10.84 -15.49
C LEU A 207 16.62 -10.83 -16.51
N PHE A 208 17.66 -11.62 -16.27
CA PHE A 208 18.79 -11.79 -17.18
C PHE A 208 18.35 -12.40 -18.52
N ASP A 209 17.53 -13.45 -18.49
CA ASP A 209 17.01 -14.13 -19.70
C ASP A 209 16.14 -13.20 -20.55
N GLN A 210 15.27 -12.37 -19.92
CA GLN A 210 14.47 -11.38 -20.65
C GLN A 210 15.37 -10.30 -21.29
N SER A 211 16.38 -9.84 -20.57
CA SER A 211 17.30 -8.81 -21.03
C SER A 211 18.15 -9.30 -22.22
N LEU A 212 18.76 -10.48 -22.13
CA LEU A 212 19.62 -11.00 -23.20
C LEU A 212 18.85 -11.57 -24.38
N THR A 213 17.85 -12.41 -24.13
CA THR A 213 17.21 -13.18 -25.19
C THR A 213 16.20 -12.34 -25.96
N LYS A 214 15.50 -11.44 -25.25
CA LYS A 214 14.41 -10.63 -25.83
C LYS A 214 14.73 -9.15 -25.94
N GLN A 215 15.87 -8.70 -25.41
CA GLN A 215 16.23 -7.29 -25.34
C GLN A 215 15.11 -6.43 -24.71
N GLU A 216 14.40 -7.02 -23.73
CA GLU A 216 13.21 -6.43 -23.12
C GLU A 216 13.51 -5.98 -21.68
N ARG A 217 13.17 -4.72 -21.37
CA ARG A 217 13.19 -4.21 -19.98
C ARG A 217 11.86 -4.53 -19.30
N ILE A 218 11.92 -4.99 -18.06
CA ILE A 218 10.75 -5.53 -17.36
C ILE A 218 10.26 -4.55 -16.29
N THR A 219 8.98 -4.15 -16.38
CA THR A 219 8.32 -3.35 -15.35
C THR A 219 7.93 -4.22 -14.17
N GLY A 220 7.75 -3.63 -12.98
CA GLY A 220 7.30 -4.35 -11.79
C GLY A 220 6.09 -5.25 -12.01
N PRO A 221 4.94 -4.72 -12.50
CA PRO A 221 3.76 -5.53 -12.77
C PRO A 221 4.02 -6.68 -13.75
N LYS A 222 4.81 -6.44 -14.80
CA LYS A 222 5.19 -7.47 -15.78
C LYS A 222 6.07 -8.55 -15.15
N LEU A 223 6.97 -8.18 -14.24
CA LEU A 223 7.78 -9.14 -13.49
C LEU A 223 6.90 -10.07 -12.67
N ILE A 224 5.91 -9.54 -11.95
CA ILE A 224 4.96 -10.34 -11.17
C ILE A 224 4.21 -11.32 -12.08
N ASP A 225 3.74 -10.87 -13.25
CA ASP A 225 3.06 -11.75 -14.20
C ASP A 225 3.98 -12.88 -14.71
N LEU A 226 5.23 -12.54 -15.05
CA LEU A 226 6.22 -13.53 -15.50
C LEU A 226 6.57 -14.54 -14.40
N MET A 227 6.76 -14.07 -13.16
CA MET A 227 7.01 -14.93 -12.00
C MET A 227 5.82 -15.87 -11.74
N THR A 228 4.60 -15.33 -11.82
CA THR A 228 3.36 -16.09 -11.65
C THR A 228 3.17 -17.15 -12.73
N CYS A 229 3.77 -16.98 -13.93
CA CYS A 229 3.70 -17.98 -15.00
C CYS A 229 4.91 -18.94 -15.06
N ASN A 230 5.99 -18.66 -14.33
CA ASN A 230 7.22 -19.44 -14.41
C ASN A 230 7.16 -20.70 -13.52
N LYS A 231 7.20 -21.89 -14.12
CA LYS A 231 7.09 -23.19 -13.41
C LYS A 231 8.17 -23.42 -12.36
N GLN A 232 9.42 -23.00 -12.63
CA GLN A 232 10.52 -23.14 -11.69
C GLN A 232 10.29 -22.24 -10.46
N ILE A 233 9.92 -20.98 -10.69
CA ILE A 233 9.60 -20.03 -9.62
C ILE A 233 8.41 -20.54 -8.80
N GLN A 234 7.32 -20.98 -9.43
CA GLN A 234 6.18 -21.57 -8.71
C GLN A 234 6.60 -22.75 -7.83
N SER A 235 7.41 -23.67 -8.35
CA SER A 235 7.88 -24.83 -7.57
C SER A 235 8.75 -24.44 -6.37
N ILE A 236 9.62 -23.44 -6.54
CA ILE A 236 10.43 -22.91 -5.44
C ILE A 236 9.50 -22.24 -4.41
N SER A 237 8.60 -21.37 -4.84
CA SER A 237 7.73 -20.62 -3.96
C SER A 237 6.77 -21.51 -3.17
N GLN A 238 6.22 -22.58 -3.75
CA GLN A 238 5.39 -23.57 -3.03
C GLN A 238 6.13 -24.22 -1.85
N LYS A 239 7.44 -24.53 -2.02
CA LYS A 239 8.26 -25.11 -0.95
C LYS A 239 8.51 -24.13 0.20
N LEU A 240 8.49 -22.82 -0.09
CA LEU A 240 8.59 -21.77 0.91
C LEU A 240 7.27 -21.59 1.69
N TYR A 241 6.14 -22.05 1.14
CA TYR A 241 4.78 -21.96 1.68
C TYR A 241 4.35 -23.21 2.48
N ARG A 242 5.28 -23.86 3.18
CA ARG A 242 5.01 -25.11 3.94
C ARG A 242 4.28 -26.19 3.13
N ASN A 243 4.37 -26.18 1.80
CA ASN A 243 3.70 -27.10 0.87
C ASN A 243 2.16 -27.11 0.94
N GLN A 244 1.50 -26.10 1.51
CA GLN A 244 0.05 -26.14 1.71
C GLN A 244 -0.77 -25.46 0.60
N GLU A 245 -0.25 -24.42 -0.07
CA GLU A 245 -0.90 -23.81 -1.26
C GLU A 245 0.09 -23.16 -2.25
N LYS A 246 -0.38 -22.81 -3.46
CA LYS A 246 0.38 -21.95 -4.39
C LYS A 246 0.40 -20.51 -3.85
N PRO A 247 1.57 -19.86 -3.78
CA PRO A 247 1.63 -18.47 -3.38
C PRO A 247 0.77 -17.58 -4.26
N GLU A 248 0.03 -16.68 -3.62
CA GLU A 248 -0.80 -15.69 -4.30
C GLU A 248 0.05 -14.59 -4.93
N ARG A 249 -0.57 -13.78 -5.79
CA ARG A 249 0.08 -12.61 -6.41
C ARG A 249 0.73 -11.70 -5.36
N GLN A 250 0.05 -11.49 -4.23
CA GLN A 250 0.52 -10.64 -3.13
C GLN A 250 1.86 -11.09 -2.56
N PHE A 251 2.14 -12.40 -2.56
CA PHE A 251 3.43 -12.92 -2.13
C PHE A 251 4.57 -12.40 -3.00
N TYR A 252 4.40 -12.49 -4.31
CA TYR A 252 5.40 -12.03 -5.26
C TYR A 252 5.56 -10.51 -5.19
N GLU A 253 4.47 -9.78 -5.00
CA GLU A 253 4.49 -8.33 -4.80
C GLU A 253 5.29 -7.96 -3.55
N HIS A 254 4.99 -8.59 -2.41
CA HIS A 254 5.75 -8.42 -1.17
C HIS A 254 7.23 -8.77 -1.36
N PHE A 255 7.53 -9.91 -1.98
CA PHE A 255 8.88 -10.37 -2.25
C PHE A 255 9.68 -9.36 -3.09
N ILE A 256 9.11 -8.84 -4.18
CA ILE A 256 9.78 -7.84 -5.01
C ILE A 256 9.96 -6.53 -4.25
N SER A 257 8.96 -6.07 -3.50
CA SER A 257 9.10 -4.88 -2.64
C SER A 257 10.24 -5.05 -1.63
N TRP A 258 10.32 -6.21 -0.96
CA TRP A 258 11.39 -6.53 -0.02
C TRP A 258 12.77 -6.57 -0.69
N CYS A 259 12.89 -7.20 -1.86
CA CYS A 259 14.14 -7.23 -2.62
C CYS A 259 14.61 -5.83 -3.05
N LEU A 260 13.70 -4.91 -3.35
CA LEU A 260 14.05 -3.53 -3.70
C LEU A 260 14.54 -2.74 -2.48
N ILE A 261 13.87 -2.87 -1.34
CA ILE A 261 14.27 -2.22 -0.07
C ILE A 261 15.65 -2.73 0.38
N LYS A 262 15.87 -4.04 0.32
CA LYS A 262 17.15 -4.69 0.65
C LYS A 262 18.22 -4.54 -0.43
N GLN A 263 17.90 -3.86 -1.52
CA GLN A 263 18.79 -3.64 -2.67
C GLN A 263 19.36 -4.91 -3.31
N TYR A 264 18.66 -6.04 -3.20
CA TYR A 264 18.95 -7.23 -4.01
C TYR A 264 18.55 -7.05 -5.48
N LEU A 265 17.52 -6.22 -5.69
CA LEU A 265 17.09 -5.68 -6.99
C LEU A 265 17.17 -4.15 -6.92
N LYS A 266 17.21 -3.49 -8.07
CA LYS A 266 17.15 -2.02 -8.16
C LYS A 266 16.17 -1.57 -9.23
N LEU A 267 15.78 -0.30 -9.12
CA LEU A 267 14.97 0.38 -10.12
C LEU A 267 15.88 0.99 -11.19
N ASP A 268 15.50 0.84 -12.45
CA ASP A 268 16.11 1.51 -13.61
C ASP A 268 15.08 2.47 -14.22
N PHE A 269 15.47 3.72 -14.39
CA PHE A 269 14.57 4.78 -14.86
C PHE A 269 14.85 5.12 -16.31
N HIS A 270 13.79 5.15 -17.10
CA HIS A 270 13.85 5.57 -18.49
C HIS A 270 12.96 6.79 -18.73
N PHE A 271 13.59 7.89 -19.12
CA PHE A 271 12.91 9.17 -19.37
C PHE A 271 12.38 9.20 -20.80
N THR A 272 11.07 9.28 -20.93
CA THR A 272 10.37 9.49 -22.20
C THR A 272 9.83 10.93 -22.25
N PRO A 273 9.41 11.45 -23.42
CA PRO A 273 8.94 12.83 -23.53
C PRO A 273 7.78 13.22 -22.58
N TYR A 274 6.98 12.25 -22.16
CA TYR A 274 5.76 12.50 -21.36
C TYR A 274 5.75 11.80 -19.99
N SER A 275 6.72 10.92 -19.72
CA SER A 275 6.71 10.14 -18.48
C SER A 275 8.07 9.53 -18.16
N THR A 276 8.29 9.23 -16.88
CA THR A 276 9.39 8.37 -16.43
C THR A 276 8.87 6.96 -16.26
N VAL A 277 9.40 6.02 -17.05
CA VAL A 277 9.07 4.60 -16.90
C VAL A 277 10.06 3.95 -15.94
N CYS A 278 9.55 3.13 -15.04
CA CYS A 278 10.33 2.46 -14.01
C CYS A 278 10.39 0.95 -14.31
N TYR A 279 11.61 0.43 -14.46
CA TYR A 279 11.92 -0.98 -14.68
C TYR A 279 12.61 -1.58 -13.45
N VAL A 280 12.51 -2.90 -13.32
CA VAL A 280 13.22 -3.67 -12.28
C VAL A 280 14.38 -4.41 -12.93
N VAL A 281 15.57 -4.26 -12.35
CA VAL A 281 16.80 -4.89 -12.83
C VAL A 281 17.60 -5.51 -11.69
N ASN A 282 18.54 -6.39 -12.03
CA ASN A 282 19.48 -6.94 -11.08
C ASN A 282 20.35 -5.82 -10.48
N ASN A 283 20.62 -5.91 -9.19
CA ASN A 283 21.64 -5.07 -8.57
C ASN A 283 22.94 -5.87 -8.43
N ASP A 284 23.88 -5.66 -9.35
CA ASP A 284 25.16 -6.39 -9.37
C ASP A 284 26.08 -5.99 -8.21
N ASN A 285 25.82 -4.85 -7.55
CA ASN A 285 26.55 -4.37 -6.38
C ASN A 285 25.96 -4.88 -5.04
N SER A 286 24.97 -5.79 -5.07
CA SER A 286 24.42 -6.34 -3.83
C SER A 286 25.49 -7.12 -3.08
N VAL A 287 25.72 -6.79 -1.82
CA VAL A 287 26.65 -7.46 -0.89
C VAL A 287 26.55 -8.98 -1.02
N ASP A 288 27.70 -9.65 -1.00
CA ASP A 288 27.92 -11.07 -1.27
C ASP A 288 26.75 -11.98 -0.88
N SER A 289 26.46 -12.92 -1.78
CA SER A 289 25.40 -13.94 -1.71
C SER A 289 25.41 -14.85 -0.46
N GLU A 290 26.32 -14.62 0.48
CA GLU A 290 26.48 -15.45 1.68
C GLU A 290 25.49 -15.11 2.80
N HIS A 291 24.96 -13.87 2.88
CA HIS A 291 24.03 -13.46 3.95
C HIS A 291 22.79 -12.72 3.43
N ILE A 292 21.88 -13.47 2.80
CA ILE A 292 20.52 -12.98 2.50
C ILE A 292 19.68 -13.00 3.78
N GLU A 293 19.10 -11.86 4.13
CA GLU A 293 18.23 -11.74 5.29
C GLU A 293 16.96 -12.59 5.13
N LEU A 294 16.39 -13.06 6.24
CA LEU A 294 15.08 -13.71 6.20
C LEU A 294 14.01 -12.67 5.91
N MET A 295 13.12 -12.98 4.98
CA MET A 295 11.99 -12.13 4.65
C MET A 295 10.83 -12.43 5.61
N PRO A 296 10.41 -11.47 6.46
CA PRO A 296 9.20 -11.63 7.26
C PRO A 296 7.98 -11.59 6.32
N TYR A 297 7.06 -12.52 6.49
CA TYR A 297 5.83 -12.55 5.69
C TYR A 297 4.65 -12.99 6.55
N LEU A 298 3.52 -12.32 6.39
CA LEU A 298 2.28 -12.70 7.05
C LEU A 298 1.52 -13.67 6.16
N LEU A 299 1.52 -14.94 6.52
CA LEU A 299 0.78 -15.97 5.81
C LEU A 299 -0.69 -15.94 6.26
N SER A 300 -1.60 -15.63 5.35
CA SER A 300 -3.03 -15.81 5.59
C SER A 300 -3.39 -17.30 5.48
N ILE A 301 -3.97 -17.87 6.52
CA ILE A 301 -4.54 -19.21 6.52
C ILE A 301 -6.01 -19.04 6.14
N LYS A 302 -6.37 -19.44 4.91
CA LYS A 302 -7.77 -19.55 4.54
C LYS A 302 -8.39 -20.68 5.35
N GLU A 303 -9.32 -20.37 6.24
CA GLU A 303 -10.28 -21.37 6.69
C GLU A 303 -11.13 -21.77 5.47
N GLU A 304 -11.33 -23.07 5.28
CA GLU A 304 -12.37 -23.57 4.38
C GLU A 304 -13.71 -23.05 4.91
N LEU A 305 -14.18 -21.93 4.36
CA LEU A 305 -15.55 -21.47 4.57
C LEU A 305 -16.49 -22.59 4.09
N ASP A 306 -17.28 -23.09 5.04
CA ASP A 306 -18.35 -24.07 4.87
C ASP A 306 -19.03 -23.98 3.50
N LYS A 307 -18.98 -25.07 2.75
CA LYS A 307 -19.65 -25.25 1.45
C LYS A 307 -21.18 -25.40 1.56
N ASP A 308 -21.78 -25.17 2.72
CA ASP A 308 -23.22 -25.33 2.92
C ASP A 308 -23.88 -24.00 3.24
N LYS A 309 -24.11 -23.19 2.20
CA LYS A 309 -25.24 -22.25 2.07
C LYS A 309 -25.28 -21.68 0.65
N VAL A 310 -25.58 -22.55 -0.31
CA VAL A 310 -26.18 -22.17 -1.58
C VAL A 310 -27.70 -22.15 -1.38
N THR A 311 -28.31 -20.97 -1.54
CA THR A 311 -29.57 -20.80 -2.30
C THR A 311 -29.70 -19.33 -2.68
N GLU A 312 -29.77 -19.09 -4.00
CA GLU A 312 -30.65 -18.17 -4.76
C GLU A 312 -30.97 -16.79 -4.12
N GLU A 313 -30.78 -15.63 -4.74
CA GLU A 313 -31.16 -15.18 -6.07
C GLU A 313 -30.31 -13.95 -6.47
N CYS A 314 -29.84 -13.85 -7.71
CA CYS A 314 -30.25 -12.79 -8.66
C CYS A 314 -29.45 -12.93 -9.96
N SER A 315 -30.19 -13.21 -11.02
CA SER A 315 -29.73 -13.47 -12.38
C SER A 315 -29.52 -12.19 -13.21
N HIS A 316 -28.56 -12.27 -14.13
CA HIS A 316 -28.45 -11.51 -15.40
C HIS A 316 -28.24 -9.99 -15.37
N VAL A 317 -26.98 -9.56 -15.57
CA VAL A 317 -26.64 -8.55 -16.58
C VAL A 317 -25.31 -8.93 -17.26
N ASP A 318 -25.35 -8.96 -18.59
CA ASP A 318 -24.30 -9.45 -19.48
C ASP A 318 -22.98 -8.67 -19.48
N ALA A 319 -21.94 -9.49 -19.65
CA ALA A 319 -20.58 -9.27 -20.13
C ALA A 319 -20.24 -7.93 -20.82
N LYS A 320 -19.37 -7.15 -20.16
CA LYS A 320 -18.25 -6.45 -20.81
C LYS A 320 -16.95 -6.79 -20.10
N ARG A 321 -15.97 -7.27 -20.88
CA ARG A 321 -14.61 -7.68 -20.48
C ARG A 321 -14.06 -6.82 -19.33
N LYS A 322 -14.04 -7.38 -18.12
CA LYS A 322 -13.30 -6.82 -16.99
C LYS A 322 -11.81 -7.12 -17.18
N ARG A 323 -11.02 -6.05 -17.33
CA ARG A 323 -9.56 -6.08 -17.16
C ARG A 323 -9.30 -6.60 -15.74
N ILE A 324 -8.52 -7.66 -15.62
CA ILE A 324 -8.12 -8.24 -14.32
C ILE A 324 -7.18 -7.22 -13.67
N HIS A 325 -7.73 -6.29 -12.90
CA HIS A 325 -6.98 -5.52 -11.92
C HIS A 325 -7.03 -6.32 -10.63
N SER A 326 -5.87 -6.62 -10.06
CA SER A 326 -5.73 -7.17 -8.71
C SER A 326 -6.35 -6.20 -7.70
N THR A 327 -7.58 -6.49 -7.28
CA THR A 327 -8.40 -5.66 -6.38
C THR A 327 -8.24 -6.02 -4.90
N GLU A 328 -7.27 -6.86 -4.53
CA GLU A 328 -7.05 -7.17 -3.12
C GLU A 328 -6.27 -6.02 -2.48
N MET A 329 -7.02 -5.15 -1.81
CA MET A 329 -6.49 -4.15 -0.89
C MET A 329 -6.17 -4.87 0.41
N VAL A 330 -4.90 -4.84 0.83
CA VAL A 330 -4.52 -5.28 2.18
C VAL A 330 -4.92 -4.16 3.11
N ASP A 331 -5.87 -4.44 4.01
CA ASP A 331 -6.20 -3.51 5.09
C ASP A 331 -5.09 -3.52 6.13
N LEU A 332 -4.58 -2.34 6.47
CA LEU A 332 -3.54 -2.12 7.49
C LEU A 332 -4.11 -1.49 8.77
N THR A 333 -5.44 -1.57 8.99
CA THR A 333 -6.13 -1.14 10.22
C THR A 333 -5.73 -1.93 11.45
#